data_AF-A0A413QDC7-F1
#
_entry.id   AF-A0A413QDC7-F1
#
_cell.length_a   1.000
_cell.length_b   1.000
_cell.length_c   1.000
_cell.angle_alpha   90.00
_cell.angle_beta   90.00
_cell.angle_gamma   90.00
#
_symmetry.space_group_name_H-M   'P 1'
#
loop_
_entity.id
_entity.type
_entity.pdbx_description
1 polymer ?
#
loop_
_entity_poly.entity_id
_entity_poly.type
_entity_poly.pdbx_seq_one_letter_code
_entity_poly.pdbx_strand_id
1 'polypeptide(L)'
;MIRGNDFILYPDKLQEEFQLVEVSDWVDFSTKEKLGFYYTVLLPKLKFEKVKVGIKANTAIVTNEELEQKGQIPVSFDGLHTWASLYNGRLSVKAEASNIRKVGMK
;
A
#
# COMPACT_ATOMS: atom_id res chain seq x y z
N MET A 1 -12.04 26.86 4.36
CA MET A 1 -11.78 25.53 3.76
C MET A 1 -10.27 25.34 3.70
N ILE A 2 -9.71 24.33 4.37
CA ILE A 2 -8.28 24.04 4.36
C ILE A 2 -8.07 22.84 3.44
N ARG A 3 -7.26 23.03 2.39
CA ARG A 3 -6.78 21.97 1.50
C ARG A 3 -5.26 21.98 1.58
N GLY A 4 -4.69 20.93 2.16
CA GLY A 4 -3.25 20.67 2.09
C GLY A 4 -3.00 19.64 1.00
N ASN A 5 -2.30 20.05 -0.05
CA ASN A 5 -1.84 19.16 -1.10
C ASN A 5 -0.36 18.80 -0.82
N ASP A 6 0.07 17.64 -1.33
CA ASP A 6 1.48 17.28 -1.42
C ASP A 6 2.24 17.14 -0.09
N PHE A 7 1.58 16.56 0.93
CA PHE A 7 2.34 16.03 2.06
C PHE A 7 3.16 14.85 1.58
N ILE A 8 4.49 15.01 1.54
CA ILE A 8 5.42 13.91 1.32
C ILE A 8 5.60 13.19 2.65
N LEU A 9 5.05 11.99 2.76
CA LEU A 9 5.43 11.09 3.84
C LEU A 9 6.73 10.42 3.40
N TYR A 10 7.82 10.65 4.15
CA TYR A 10 9.09 9.98 3.86
C TYR A 10 8.98 8.50 4.27
N PRO A 11 8.98 7.55 3.31
CA PRO A 11 8.77 6.14 3.60
C PRO A 11 9.82 5.58 4.58
N ASP A 12 11.06 6.02 4.43
CA ASP A 12 12.21 5.69 5.27
C ASP A 12 11.99 6.10 6.74
N LYS A 13 11.16 7.13 6.98
CA LYS A 13 10.76 7.55 8.32
C LYS A 13 9.48 6.87 8.82
N LEU A 14 8.73 6.22 7.94
CA LEU A 14 7.55 5.44 8.28
C LEU A 14 7.98 4.07 8.81
N GLN A 15 8.52 3.18 7.98
CA GLN A 15 9.01 1.85 8.36
C GLN A 15 9.64 1.15 7.14
N GLU A 16 10.51 0.17 7.37
CA GLU A 16 11.04 -0.71 6.30
C GLU A 16 10.11 -1.89 6.00
N GLU A 17 9.34 -2.35 6.99
CA GLU A 17 8.43 -3.48 6.93
C GLU A 17 7.00 -3.07 7.24
N PHE A 18 6.04 -3.66 6.55
CA PHE A 18 4.61 -3.35 6.65
C PHE A 18 3.81 -4.65 6.81
N GLN A 19 2.68 -4.59 7.52
CA GLN A 19 1.79 -5.74 7.65
C GLN A 19 0.77 -5.72 6.53
N LEU A 20 0.85 -6.70 5.61
CA LEU A 20 -0.12 -6.92 4.55
C LEU A 20 -1.38 -7.57 5.12
N VAL A 21 -2.54 -7.02 4.73
CA VAL A 21 -3.85 -7.46 5.22
C VAL A 21 -4.85 -7.79 4.10
N GLU A 22 -4.61 -7.34 2.87
CA GLU A 22 -5.51 -7.58 1.73
C GLU A 22 -4.75 -7.40 0.41
N VAL A 23 -5.10 -8.19 -0.60
CA VAL A 23 -4.67 -7.99 -1.99
C VAL A 23 -5.90 -7.83 -2.89
N SER A 24 -5.89 -6.82 -3.76
CA SER A 24 -6.97 -6.58 -4.72
C SER A 24 -6.42 -6.18 -6.09
N ASP A 25 -7.22 -6.33 -7.14
CA ASP A 25 -6.80 -5.94 -8.48
C ASP A 25 -6.73 -4.42 -8.60
N TRP A 26 -5.62 -3.92 -9.15
CA TRP A 26 -5.50 -2.52 -9.54
C TRP A 26 -6.02 -2.38 -10.96
N VAL A 27 -7.25 -1.87 -11.07
CA VAL A 27 -7.90 -1.60 -12.35
C VAL A 27 -7.97 -0.10 -12.59
N ASP A 28 -7.58 0.33 -13.77
CA ASP A 28 -7.77 1.71 -14.20
C ASP A 28 -9.27 2.03 -14.32
N PHE A 29 -9.71 3.13 -13.71
CA PHE A 29 -11.13 3.44 -13.63
C PHE A 29 -11.74 3.75 -15.00
N SER A 30 -10.97 4.39 -15.88
CA SER A 30 -11.42 4.92 -17.17
C SER A 30 -11.39 3.85 -18.26
N THR A 31 -10.28 3.13 -18.36
CA THR A 31 -10.03 2.12 -19.41
C THR A 31 -10.50 0.72 -19.00
N LYS A 32 -10.74 0.49 -17.71
CA LYS A 32 -11.05 -0.83 -17.13
C LYS A 32 -9.92 -1.86 -17.30
N GLU A 33 -8.73 -1.43 -17.66
CA GLU A 33 -7.57 -2.31 -17.80
C GLU A 33 -6.95 -2.63 -16.44
N LYS A 34 -6.50 -3.87 -16.27
CA LYS A 34 -5.75 -4.29 -15.08
C LYS A 34 -4.31 -3.79 -15.20
N LEU A 35 -3.97 -2.85 -14.34
CA LEU A 35 -2.61 -2.28 -14.24
C LEU A 35 -1.70 -3.12 -13.33
N GLY A 36 -2.28 -3.87 -12.40
CA GLY A 36 -1.54 -4.74 -11.49
C GLY A 36 -2.34 -5.09 -10.25
N PHE A 37 -1.72 -4.92 -9.08
CA PHE A 37 -2.32 -5.26 -7.79
C PHE A 37 -2.17 -4.13 -6.77
N TYR A 38 -3.20 -3.95 -5.97
CA TYR A 38 -3.17 -3.17 -4.74
C TYR A 38 -2.90 -4.09 -3.56
N TYR A 39 -1.86 -3.76 -2.81
CA TYR A 39 -1.51 -4.39 -1.55
C TYR A 39 -1.93 -3.45 -0.42
N THR A 40 -2.95 -3.83 0.36
CA THR A 40 -3.40 -3.04 1.52
C THR A 40 -2.53 -3.39 2.71
N VAL A 41 -1.83 -2.40 3.25
CA VAL A 41 -0.98 -2.55 4.43
C VAL A 41 -1.43 -1.66 5.57
N LEU A 42 -1.11 -2.06 6.80
CA LEU A 42 -1.28 -1.22 7.98
C LEU A 42 -0.06 -0.34 8.19
N LEU A 43 -0.28 0.95 8.47
CA LEU A 43 0.78 1.87 8.90
C LEU A 43 0.70 2.10 10.42
N PRO A 44 1.54 1.45 11.24
CA PRO A 44 1.46 1.57 12.71
C PRO A 44 1.64 3.00 13.20
N LYS A 45 2.56 3.76 12.57
CA LYS A 45 2.83 5.17 12.91
C LYS A 45 1.69 6.13 12.57
N LEU A 46 0.76 5.71 11.70
CA LEU A 46 -0.49 6.43 11.43
C LEU A 46 -1.68 5.77 12.14
N LYS A 47 -1.47 5.21 13.34
CA LYS A 47 -2.50 4.53 14.13
C LYS A 47 -3.20 3.39 13.37
N PHE A 48 -2.44 2.62 12.59
CA PHE A 48 -2.92 1.49 11.80
C PHE A 48 -3.89 1.87 10.67
N GLU A 49 -3.76 3.07 10.12
CA GLU A 49 -4.47 3.42 8.90
C GLU A 49 -4.15 2.41 7.79
N LYS A 50 -5.18 1.92 7.10
CA LYS A 50 -5.05 1.04 5.94
C LYS A 50 -4.64 1.87 4.73
N VAL A 51 -3.50 1.55 4.14
CA VAL A 51 -3.00 2.22 2.93
C VAL A 51 -2.89 1.20 1.81
N LYS A 52 -3.43 1.55 0.65
CA LYS A 52 -3.31 0.76 -0.57
C LYS A 52 -2.04 1.17 -1.31
N VAL A 53 -1.15 0.20 -1.53
CA VAL A 53 0.07 0.37 -2.33
C VAL A 53 -0.15 -0.29 -3.69
N GLY A 54 -0.16 0.52 -4.74
CA GLY A 54 -0.29 0.05 -6.12
C GLY A 54 1.04 -0.45 -6.67
N ILE A 55 1.06 -1.65 -7.24
CA ILE A 55 2.23 -2.22 -7.92
C ILE A 55 1.80 -2.75 -9.28
N LYS A 56 2.53 -2.33 -10.32
CA LYS A 56 2.35 -2.83 -11.68
C LYS A 56 3.03 -4.18 -11.80
N ALA A 57 2.23 -5.25 -11.78
CA ALA A 57 2.72 -6.63 -11.88
C ALA A 57 1.66 -7.53 -12.51
N ASN A 58 2.11 -8.57 -13.22
CA ASN A 58 1.22 -9.55 -13.85
C ASN A 58 0.73 -10.62 -12.87
N THR A 59 1.52 -10.89 -11.82
CA THR A 59 1.23 -11.90 -10.80
C THR A 59 1.30 -11.29 -9.40
N ALA A 60 0.41 -11.72 -8.52
CA ALA A 60 0.45 -11.34 -7.11
C ALA A 60 1.45 -12.22 -6.36
N ILE A 61 2.24 -11.63 -5.47
CA ILE A 61 3.22 -12.39 -4.66
C ILE A 61 2.58 -13.10 -3.45
N VAL A 62 1.36 -12.69 -3.11
CA VAL A 62 0.56 -13.14 -1.98
C VAL A 62 -0.89 -13.23 -2.49
N THR A 63 -1.59 -14.30 -2.14
CA THR A 63 -3.02 -14.43 -2.41
C THR A 63 -3.84 -14.16 -1.14
N ASN A 64 -5.13 -13.86 -1.28
CA ASN A 64 -5.99 -13.65 -0.11
C ASN A 64 -6.16 -14.93 0.71
N GLU A 65 -6.12 -16.12 0.09
CA GLU A 65 -6.15 -17.38 0.83
C GLU A 65 -4.93 -17.55 1.75
N GLU A 66 -3.74 -17.14 1.29
CA GLU A 66 -2.54 -17.15 2.13
C GLU A 66 -2.66 -16.17 3.30
N LEU A 67 -3.27 -15.00 3.06
CA LEU A 67 -3.53 -13.99 4.10
C LEU A 67 -4.55 -14.47 5.12
N GLU A 68 -5.62 -15.14 4.71
CA GLU A 68 -6.63 -15.68 5.62
C GLU A 68 -6.05 -16.75 6.56
N GLN A 69 -5.13 -17.57 6.05
CA GLN A 69 -4.47 -18.60 6.86
C GLN A 69 -3.45 -18.02 7.85
N LYS A 70 -2.67 -17.01 7.43
CA LYS A 70 -1.58 -16.44 8.24
C LYS A 70 -2.00 -15.22 9.05
N GLY A 71 -3.15 -14.63 8.76
CA GLY A 71 -3.69 -13.40 9.34
C GLY A 71 -2.99 -12.14 8.84
N GLN A 72 -1.67 -12.04 9.03
CA GLN A 72 -0.85 -10.91 8.58
C GLN A 72 0.47 -11.41 8.01
N ILE A 73 0.88 -10.81 6.89
CA ILE A 73 2.16 -11.15 6.25
C ILE A 73 3.04 -9.90 6.23
N PRO A 74 4.23 -9.93 6.86
CA PRO A 74 5.18 -8.83 6.77
C PRO A 74 5.75 -8.73 5.35
N VAL A 75 5.70 -7.54 4.78
CA VAL A 75 6.18 -7.22 3.44
C VAL A 75 7.02 -5.94 3.46
N SER A 76 7.91 -5.79 2.49
CA SER A 76 8.62 -4.53 2.23
C SER A 76 8.49 -4.16 0.76
N PHE A 77 8.61 -2.86 0.49
CA PHE A 77 8.39 -2.27 -0.82
C PHE A 77 9.65 -1.59 -1.32
N ASP A 78 10.02 -1.86 -2.57
CA ASP A 78 11.13 -1.19 -3.22
C ASP A 78 10.60 0.04 -3.99
N GLY A 79 11.27 1.18 -3.83
CA GLY A 79 10.88 2.43 -4.48
C GLY A 79 9.49 2.92 -4.05
N LEU A 80 9.12 2.71 -2.78
CA LEU A 80 7.85 3.17 -2.22
C LEU A 80 7.76 4.69 -2.34
N HIS A 81 6.71 5.16 -2.98
CA HIS A 81 6.39 6.58 -3.10
C HIS A 81 4.97 6.80 -2.57
N THR A 82 4.81 7.83 -1.75
CA THR A 82 3.52 8.10 -1.09
C THR A 82 3.13 9.55 -1.24
N TRP A 83 1.86 9.78 -1.55
CA TRP A 83 1.24 11.09 -1.60
C TRP A 83 0.15 11.15 -0.55
N ALA A 84 0.16 12.19 0.27
CA ALA A 84 -0.92 12.46 1.20
C ALA A 84 -1.59 13.81 0.89
N SER A 85 -2.91 13.84 0.97
CA SER A 85 -3.71 15.07 0.85
C SER A 85 -4.69 15.16 2.01
N LEU A 86 -4.90 16.37 2.50
CA LEU A 86 -5.89 16.67 3.53
C LEU A 86 -7.00 17.51 2.91
N TYR A 87 -8.21 16.97 2.89
CA TYR A 87 -9.38 17.66 2.38
C TYR A 87 -10.52 17.60 3.38
N ASN A 88 -11.01 18.76 3.82
CA ASN A 88 -12.09 18.89 4.80
C ASN A 88 -11.87 18.03 6.06
N GLY A 89 -10.65 18.01 6.58
CA GLY A 89 -10.27 17.24 7.77
C GLY A 89 -10.06 15.74 7.54
N ARG A 90 -10.26 15.23 6.32
CA ARG A 90 -9.99 13.84 5.96
C ARG A 90 -8.61 13.71 5.30
N LEU A 91 -7.72 12.95 5.94
CA LEU A 91 -6.45 12.55 5.36
C LEU A 91 -6.69 11.43 4.34
N SER A 92 -6.14 11.59 3.15
CA SER A 92 -6.14 10.57 2.10
C SER A 92 -4.70 10.28 1.73
N VAL A 93 -4.31 9.01 1.78
CA VAL A 93 -2.97 8.54 1.42
C VAL A 93 -3.07 7.66 0.17
N LYS A 94 -2.22 7.95 -0.81
CA LYS A 94 -1.98 7.10 -1.97
C LYS A 94 -0.53 6.63 -1.92
N ALA A 95 -0.29 5.40 -2.32
CA ALA A 95 1.05 4.84 -2.35
C ALA A 95 1.24 3.98 -3.60
N GLU A 96 2.42 4.05 -4.17
CA GLU A 96 2.87 3.20 -5.27
C GLU A 96 4.27 2.69 -4.97
N ALA A 97 4.60 1.49 -5.45
CA ALA A 97 5.93 0.92 -5.33
C ALA A 97 6.34 0.22 -6.63
N SER A 98 7.65 0.11 -6.82
CA SER A 98 8.20 -0.59 -7.99
C SER A 98 8.13 -2.10 -7.82
N ASN A 99 8.30 -2.59 -6.59
CA ASN A 99 8.26 -4.01 -6.28
C ASN A 99 7.84 -4.26 -4.82
N ILE A 100 7.51 -5.51 -4.51
CA ILE A 100 7.17 -5.99 -3.17
C ILE A 100 7.88 -7.32 -2.88
N ARG A 101 8.31 -7.50 -1.64
CA ARG A 101 8.91 -8.76 -1.16
C ARG A 101 8.35 -9.15 0.20
N LYS A 102 8.16 -10.45 0.43
CA LYS A 102 7.86 -11.01 1.76
C LYS A 102 9.10 -10.86 2.64
N VAL A 103 8.91 -10.48 3.90
CA VAL A 103 10.00 -10.34 4.88
C VAL A 103 9.89 -11.46 5.91
N GLY A 104 11.01 -11.93 6.44
CA GLY A 104 11.02 -12.96 7.49
C GLY A 104 10.83 -14.40 7.04
N MET A 105 10.89 -14.72 5.74
CA MET A 105 11.07 -16.10 5.29
C MET A 105 12.54 -16.50 5.47
N LYS A 106 12.88 -17.00 6.66
CA LYS A 106 14.08 -17.81 6.91
C LYS A 106 13.75 -19.29 6.79
#